data_AF-A0AAW5LEL3-F1
#
_entry.id   AF-A0AAW5LEL3-F1
#
_cell.length_a   1.000
_cell.length_b   1.000
_cell.length_c   1.000
_cell.angle_alpha   90.00
_cell.angle_beta   90.00
_cell.angle_gamma   90.00
#
_symmetry.space_group_name_H-M   'P 1'
#
loop_
_entity.id
_entity.type
_entity.pdbx_description
1 polymer ?
#
loop_
_entity_poly.entity_id
_entity_poly.type
_entity_poly.pdbx_seq_one_letter_code
_entity_poly.pdbx_strand_id
1 'polypeptide(L)'
;MDTKISCSQNNIYISEKLVQSQIDYKYRDKIVIFSKKFPLNLSHENGFIKINLNLNFGSNISEDRSIEILINESIQFNEMIEDVNELYNISIQAIEHKIIIDITQKHKGILKFDDIINQPNIKKRYLLRKMINNNPLYYTEQMYLNNCLDISEIVDLICNNSMKTQDWKLLIEYKDDNDNSLINELSVSEIYNKYQDDFKKANVLINHSKNILRFDEIKNILTDYIIFNEEYFELKLNHYDANHKLYIVKREREANPFNYKSYIIKEMDDITLSIKVPYNELLVDWAKNGDNIDILFGTNLNTAQFIEISENSKIPKNYILLSNNFDGKFYLNGRKALSIYIKKKTKKVSEHATKVAVLGTCFSRNAFNTSDYFNPEYKALTECVYTQFHSTIESLISDINAPKELLDTYRDDNEFKHINTDLTKSFFEELNESGAEYIIIDLYPDATLNQLTLENDSVITYNYLIKENVNLGRYVKGWGDEKFSNEESFISRWLNNLNIFMDKLTQIIPEHKIILNRGRLSKYYYEDNDVKQFGTIHLINRNNYYWELLDNLFIQHYPKVNVVDITDKPYKSDKNYPFGFSYSHYESDYYKTFYSEIIKILYKNKLDIG
;
A
#
# COMPACT_ATOMS: atom_id res chain seq x y z
N MET A 1 -15.36 38.76 49.79
CA MET A 1 -14.86 37.67 48.93
C MET A 1 -14.37 38.35 47.67
N ASP A 2 -13.07 38.36 47.41
CA ASP A 2 -12.51 38.88 46.16
C ASP A 2 -12.92 37.92 45.04
N THR A 3 -14.04 38.19 44.38
CA THR A 3 -14.52 37.36 43.28
C THR A 3 -13.58 37.57 42.10
N LYS A 4 -12.65 36.64 41.89
CA LYS A 4 -11.62 36.75 40.84
C LYS A 4 -12.16 36.46 39.43
N ILE A 5 -13.30 35.77 39.35
CA ILE A 5 -14.10 35.55 38.13
C ILE A 5 -15.57 35.76 38.50
N SER A 6 -16.31 36.53 37.70
CA SER A 6 -17.76 36.68 37.86
C SER A 6 -18.44 36.88 36.51
N CYS A 7 -19.71 36.50 36.40
CA CYS A 7 -20.55 36.96 35.31
C CYS A 7 -21.65 37.90 35.82
N SER A 8 -21.94 38.93 35.04
CA SER A 8 -23.09 39.81 35.27
C SER A 8 -23.49 40.50 33.97
N GLN A 9 -24.79 40.61 33.70
CA GLN A 9 -25.34 41.33 32.53
C GLN A 9 -24.67 40.90 31.20
N ASN A 10 -24.56 39.60 30.94
CA ASN A 10 -23.91 39.02 29.75
C ASN A 10 -22.44 39.44 29.55
N ASN A 11 -21.71 39.72 30.64
CA ASN A 11 -20.27 39.95 30.63
C ASN A 11 -19.59 38.98 31.59
N ILE A 12 -18.43 38.46 31.19
CA ILE A 12 -17.48 37.78 32.08
C ILE A 12 -16.44 38.80 32.53
N TYR A 13 -16.17 38.86 33.82
CA TYR A 13 -15.07 39.63 34.39
C TYR A 13 -14.02 38.67 34.93
N ILE A 14 -12.79 38.77 34.44
CA ILE A 14 -11.63 37.97 34.86
C ILE A 14 -10.61 38.92 35.44
N SER A 15 -10.20 38.73 36.69
CA SER A 15 -9.18 39.58 37.32
C SER A 15 -7.88 39.53 36.52
N GLU A 16 -7.29 40.69 36.21
CA GLU A 16 -6.02 40.77 35.46
C GLU A 16 -4.86 40.05 36.17
N LYS A 17 -4.97 39.87 37.49
CA LYS A 17 -3.99 39.11 38.29
C LYS A 17 -3.99 37.60 37.95
N LEU A 18 -5.06 37.10 37.33
CA LEU A 18 -5.21 35.69 36.96
C LEU A 18 -4.54 35.32 35.65
N VAL A 19 -4.34 36.27 34.76
CA VAL A 19 -3.80 36.00 33.42
C VAL A 19 -2.44 36.66 33.24
N GLN A 20 -1.69 36.25 32.23
CA GLN A 20 -0.46 36.93 31.85
C GLN A 20 -0.77 38.29 31.21
N SER A 21 0.24 39.15 31.05
CA SER A 21 0.08 40.52 30.49
C SER A 21 -0.54 40.54 29.08
N GLN A 22 -0.51 39.42 28.37
CA GLN A 22 -1.29 39.17 27.16
C GLN A 22 -2.11 37.89 27.37
N ILE A 23 -3.40 37.92 27.02
CA ILE A 23 -4.25 36.72 27.10
C ILE A 23 -3.93 35.82 25.92
N ASP A 24 -3.27 34.72 26.21
CA ASP A 24 -3.20 33.58 25.30
C ASP A 24 -4.38 32.64 25.56
N TYR A 25 -5.09 32.33 24.48
CA TYR A 25 -6.17 31.35 24.49
C TYR A 25 -6.05 30.39 23.32
N LYS A 26 -6.52 29.18 23.54
CA LYS A 26 -6.67 28.15 22.51
C LYS A 26 -8.13 28.05 22.12
N TYR A 27 -8.39 27.75 20.86
CA TYR A 27 -9.72 27.53 20.34
C TYR A 27 -9.84 26.10 19.83
N ARG A 28 -10.94 25.42 20.11
CA ARG A 28 -11.27 24.09 19.57
C ARG A 28 -12.65 24.18 18.92
N ASP A 29 -12.73 23.80 17.64
CA ASP A 29 -14.00 23.58 16.95
C ASP A 29 -14.37 22.09 16.94
N LYS A 30 -15.35 21.73 16.11
CA LYS A 30 -15.81 20.34 15.94
C LYS A 30 -14.78 19.43 15.26
N ILE A 31 -13.70 19.95 14.69
CA ILE A 31 -12.76 19.22 13.84
C ILE A 31 -11.37 19.11 14.50
N VAL A 32 -10.74 20.21 14.97
CA VAL A 32 -9.37 20.20 15.59
C VAL A 32 -9.16 21.36 16.60
N ILE A 33 -8.05 21.33 17.34
CA ILE A 33 -7.53 22.42 18.19
C ILE A 33 -6.68 23.38 17.34
N PHE A 34 -6.96 24.69 17.42
CA PHE A 34 -6.20 25.76 16.78
C PHE A 34 -5.66 26.75 17.82
N SER A 35 -4.44 27.24 17.59
CA SER A 35 -3.73 28.11 18.53
C SER A 35 -4.07 29.61 18.41
N LYS A 36 -4.74 30.06 17.34
CA LYS A 36 -5.34 31.42 17.21
C LYS A 36 -6.07 31.56 15.87
N LYS A 37 -7.41 31.62 15.88
CA LYS A 37 -8.23 31.98 14.69
C LYS A 37 -9.56 32.67 15.00
N PHE A 38 -10.05 32.63 16.25
CA PHE A 38 -11.31 33.27 16.64
C PHE A 38 -11.02 34.57 17.40
N PRO A 39 -11.31 35.78 16.86
CA PRO A 39 -11.04 37.03 17.55
C PRO A 39 -11.96 37.18 18.77
N LEU A 40 -11.39 37.25 19.96
CA LEU A 40 -12.10 37.64 21.17
C LEU A 40 -11.95 39.15 21.39
N ASN A 41 -13.07 39.85 21.40
CA ASN A 41 -13.12 41.24 21.79
C ASN A 41 -13.10 41.33 23.32
N LEU A 42 -11.98 41.86 23.81
CA LEU A 42 -11.67 42.03 25.22
C LEU A 42 -11.59 43.54 25.52
N SER A 43 -12.16 43.97 26.64
CA SER A 43 -11.93 45.30 27.19
C SER A 43 -11.35 45.21 28.60
N HIS A 44 -10.66 46.25 29.04
CA HIS A 44 -10.05 46.32 30.37
C HIS A 44 -10.77 47.40 31.19
N GLU A 45 -11.35 47.01 32.34
CA GLU A 45 -12.12 47.89 33.20
C GLU A 45 -11.80 47.57 34.68
N ASN A 46 -11.33 48.56 35.45
CA ASN A 46 -11.12 48.46 36.90
C ASN A 46 -10.27 47.25 37.39
N GLY A 47 -9.23 46.85 36.65
CA GLY A 47 -8.36 45.71 37.00
C GLY A 47 -8.93 44.34 36.64
N PHE A 48 -9.99 44.32 35.83
CA PHE A 48 -10.58 43.12 35.24
C PHE A 48 -10.53 43.21 33.72
N ILE A 49 -10.28 42.07 33.09
CA ILE A 49 -10.60 41.82 31.69
C ILE A 49 -12.08 41.48 31.60
N LYS A 50 -12.76 42.19 30.73
CA LYS A 50 -14.17 42.01 30.42
C LYS A 50 -14.33 41.34 29.06
N ILE A 51 -15.06 40.22 29.05
CA ILE A 51 -15.50 39.53 27.83
C ILE A 51 -16.99 39.78 27.68
N ASN A 52 -17.38 40.59 26.70
CA ASN A 52 -18.78 40.83 26.39
C ASN A 52 -19.34 39.64 25.60
N LEU A 53 -20.25 38.88 26.20
CA LEU A 53 -20.76 37.65 25.60
C LEU A 53 -21.66 37.92 24.41
N ASN A 54 -22.50 38.96 24.45
CA ASN A 54 -23.36 39.33 23.32
C ASN A 54 -22.52 39.72 22.09
N LEU A 55 -21.47 40.50 22.30
CA LEU A 55 -20.61 40.98 21.22
C LEU A 55 -19.75 39.86 20.62
N ASN A 56 -19.34 38.87 21.42
CA ASN A 56 -18.50 37.77 20.96
C ASN A 56 -19.29 36.54 20.48
N PHE A 57 -20.49 36.30 21.02
CA PHE A 57 -21.22 35.04 20.86
C PHE A 57 -22.72 35.22 20.55
N GLY A 58 -23.23 36.45 20.44
CA GLY A 58 -24.63 36.72 20.12
C GLY A 58 -24.96 36.64 18.62
N SER A 59 -23.95 36.67 17.74
CA SER A 59 -24.13 36.63 16.28
C SER A 59 -23.04 35.80 15.60
N ASN A 60 -23.31 35.38 14.36
CA ASN A 60 -22.34 34.68 13.49
C ASN A 60 -21.77 33.36 14.08
N ILE A 61 -22.50 32.67 14.94
CA ILE A 61 -22.13 31.35 15.46
C ILE A 61 -22.74 30.26 14.60
N SER A 62 -21.90 29.35 14.09
CA SER A 62 -22.33 28.25 13.19
C SER A 62 -21.97 26.84 13.70
N GLU A 63 -21.26 26.73 14.81
CA GLU A 63 -20.77 25.46 15.34
C GLU A 63 -20.43 25.51 16.83
N ASP A 64 -20.55 24.35 17.49
CA ASP A 64 -19.97 24.10 18.81
C ASP A 64 -18.48 24.46 18.80
N ARG A 65 -18.04 25.11 19.87
CA ARG A 65 -16.64 25.52 20.03
C ARG A 65 -16.28 25.69 21.50
N SER A 66 -15.00 25.56 21.80
CA SER A 66 -14.44 25.72 23.13
C SER A 66 -13.27 26.68 23.09
N ILE A 67 -13.26 27.63 24.01
CA ILE A 67 -12.17 28.60 24.19
C ILE A 67 -11.51 28.33 25.53
N GLU A 68 -10.22 28.02 25.52
CA GLU A 68 -9.43 27.75 26.71
C GLU A 68 -8.47 28.91 26.97
N ILE A 69 -8.67 29.63 28.08
CA ILE A 69 -7.80 30.71 28.56
C ILE A 69 -6.98 30.17 29.74
N LEU A 70 -5.66 30.30 29.68
CA LEU A 70 -4.79 29.90 30.78
C LEU A 70 -4.82 30.93 31.91
N ILE A 71 -4.90 30.45 33.15
CA ILE A 71 -4.82 31.27 34.36
C ILE A 71 -3.71 30.79 35.29
N ASN A 72 -3.10 31.72 36.03
CA ASN A 72 -1.90 31.51 36.84
C ASN A 72 -2.19 30.82 38.20
N GLU A 73 -3.45 30.64 38.55
CA GLU A 73 -3.88 30.01 39.80
C GLU A 73 -5.10 29.12 39.59
N SER A 74 -5.26 28.13 40.48
CA SER A 74 -6.40 27.21 40.42
C SER A 74 -7.66 27.85 41.01
N ILE A 75 -8.71 27.95 40.20
CA ILE A 75 -10.02 28.46 40.59
C ILE A 75 -11.12 27.46 40.18
N GLN A 76 -12.15 27.34 41.01
CA GLN A 76 -13.40 26.68 40.62
C GLN A 76 -14.49 27.71 40.38
N PHE A 77 -15.06 27.66 39.17
CA PHE A 77 -16.16 28.51 38.75
C PHE A 77 -16.99 27.75 37.72
N ASN A 78 -18.30 27.88 37.73
CA ASN A 78 -19.17 27.29 36.72
C ASN A 78 -20.43 28.14 36.57
N GLU A 79 -20.71 28.58 35.36
CA GLU A 79 -21.92 29.34 35.04
C GLU A 79 -22.42 28.97 33.64
N MET A 80 -23.74 28.93 33.48
CA MET A 80 -24.40 28.68 32.20
C MET A 80 -25.27 29.89 31.86
N ILE A 81 -25.14 30.36 30.63
CA ILE A 81 -25.79 31.57 30.13
C ILE A 81 -26.54 31.20 28.85
N GLU A 82 -27.87 31.23 28.92
CA GLU A 82 -28.77 30.77 27.85
C GLU A 82 -29.32 31.91 26.98
N ASP A 83 -29.34 33.15 27.49
CA ASP A 83 -30.02 34.29 26.87
C ASP A 83 -29.14 35.11 25.90
N VAL A 84 -27.88 34.71 25.70
CA VAL A 84 -26.95 35.44 24.80
C VAL A 84 -27.20 35.09 23.33
N ASN A 85 -27.63 33.85 23.06
CA ASN A 85 -27.77 33.32 21.71
C ASN A 85 -29.02 32.44 21.60
N GLU A 86 -29.80 32.60 20.55
CA GLU A 86 -31.05 31.87 20.35
C GLU A 86 -30.83 30.36 20.11
N LEU A 87 -29.69 29.97 19.52
CA LEU A 87 -29.40 28.58 19.11
C LEU A 87 -28.34 27.88 19.99
N TYR A 88 -27.58 28.64 20.76
CA TYR A 88 -26.43 28.13 21.52
C TYR A 88 -26.49 28.51 22.99
N ASN A 89 -26.06 27.59 23.85
CA ASN A 89 -25.75 27.81 25.25
C ASN A 89 -24.28 28.18 25.40
N ILE A 90 -23.98 29.11 26.30
CA ILE A 90 -22.63 29.47 26.67
C ILE A 90 -22.40 28.98 28.09
N SER A 91 -21.49 28.03 28.27
CA SER A 91 -21.05 27.59 29.60
C SER A 91 -19.63 28.00 29.86
N ILE A 92 -19.39 28.55 31.05
CA ILE A 92 -18.09 29.07 31.47
C ILE A 92 -17.67 28.26 32.67
N GLN A 93 -16.52 27.61 32.58
CA GLN A 93 -15.96 26.78 33.65
C GLN A 93 -14.54 27.21 33.95
N ALA A 94 -14.22 27.49 35.21
CA ALA A 94 -12.82 27.52 35.66
C ALA A 94 -12.53 26.21 36.38
N ILE A 95 -11.53 25.48 35.89
CA ILE A 95 -11.09 24.20 36.44
C ILE A 95 -9.57 24.18 36.38
N GLU A 96 -8.92 23.95 37.52
CA GLU A 96 -7.46 24.02 37.64
C GLU A 96 -6.94 25.37 37.11
N HIS A 97 -5.88 25.35 36.30
CA HIS A 97 -5.19 26.54 35.78
C HIS A 97 -5.77 27.05 34.45
N LYS A 98 -7.09 26.87 34.23
CA LYS A 98 -7.74 27.33 32.99
C LYS A 98 -9.20 27.72 33.17
N ILE A 99 -9.63 28.64 32.31
CA ILE A 99 -11.03 28.99 32.06
C ILE A 99 -11.41 28.43 30.69
N ILE A 100 -12.54 27.72 30.63
CA ILE A 100 -13.12 27.14 29.43
C ILE A 100 -14.44 27.86 29.18
N ILE A 101 -14.59 28.46 28.00
CA ILE A 101 -15.85 28.98 27.48
C ILE A 101 -16.31 28.05 26.38
N ASP A 102 -17.30 27.22 26.68
CA ASP A 102 -17.92 26.29 25.75
C ASP A 102 -19.19 26.91 25.19
N ILE A 103 -19.25 26.99 23.86
CA ILE A 103 -20.44 27.37 23.11
C ILE A 103 -20.97 26.06 22.51
N THR A 104 -22.16 25.66 22.95
CA THR A 104 -22.76 24.37 22.60
C THR A 104 -24.18 24.57 22.12
N GLN A 105 -24.61 23.79 21.14
CA GLN A 105 -26.00 23.86 20.66
C GLN A 105 -27.01 23.59 21.77
N LYS A 106 -28.07 24.39 21.83
CA LYS A 106 -29.22 24.15 22.73
C LYS A 106 -29.88 22.80 22.45
N HIS A 107 -29.97 22.43 21.18
CA HIS A 107 -30.51 21.16 20.73
C HIS A 107 -29.41 20.36 20.03
N LYS A 108 -28.96 19.28 20.68
CA LYS A 108 -27.87 18.43 20.19
C LYS A 108 -28.36 17.01 19.93
N GLY A 109 -27.86 16.40 18.86
CA GLY A 109 -28.15 15.01 18.50
C GLY A 109 -29.15 14.89 17.35
N ILE A 110 -29.72 13.69 17.23
CA ILE A 110 -30.74 13.35 16.23
C ILE A 110 -32.09 13.82 16.75
N LEU A 111 -32.72 14.75 16.04
CA LEU A 111 -34.02 15.31 16.40
C LEU A 111 -35.16 14.45 15.86
N LYS A 112 -36.17 14.20 16.69
CA LYS A 112 -37.46 13.70 16.23
C LYS A 112 -38.31 14.84 15.69
N PHE A 113 -39.42 14.52 15.02
CA PHE A 113 -40.32 15.56 14.50
C PHE A 113 -40.87 16.49 15.56
N ASP A 114 -41.23 15.94 16.72
CA ASP A 114 -41.79 16.70 17.84
C ASP A 114 -40.73 17.59 18.51
N ASP A 115 -39.43 17.33 18.29
CA ASP A 115 -38.31 18.10 18.83
C ASP A 115 -37.90 19.28 17.92
N ILE A 116 -38.58 19.47 16.77
CA ILE A 116 -38.25 20.54 15.83
C ILE A 116 -38.64 21.90 16.41
N ILE A 117 -37.69 22.82 16.45
CA ILE A 117 -37.89 24.18 16.96
C ILE A 117 -38.87 24.93 16.04
N ASN A 118 -39.93 25.48 16.63
CA ASN A 118 -40.93 26.28 15.93
C ASN A 118 -41.07 27.64 16.62
N GLN A 119 -40.18 28.58 16.28
CA GLN A 119 -40.19 29.95 16.78
C GLN A 119 -40.19 30.95 15.61
N PRO A 120 -40.91 32.10 15.70
CA PRO A 120 -41.03 33.05 14.58
C PRO A 120 -39.70 33.68 14.12
N ASN A 121 -38.76 33.87 15.04
CA ASN A 121 -37.42 34.45 14.83
C ASN A 121 -36.37 33.44 14.32
N ILE A 122 -36.75 32.16 14.16
CA ILE A 122 -35.84 31.10 13.70
C ILE A 122 -36.38 30.52 12.40
N LYS A 123 -35.67 30.78 11.30
CA LYS A 123 -35.95 30.18 10.00
C LYS A 123 -35.40 28.75 9.97
N LYS A 124 -36.13 27.84 9.33
CA LYS A 124 -35.71 26.44 9.16
C LYS A 124 -35.68 26.02 7.70
N ARG A 125 -34.72 25.17 7.35
CA ARG A 125 -34.60 24.54 6.03
C ARG A 125 -34.20 23.08 6.18
N TYR A 126 -34.83 22.21 5.41
CA TYR A 126 -34.46 20.79 5.36
C TYR A 126 -33.41 20.58 4.28
N LEU A 127 -32.47 19.68 4.53
CA LEU A 127 -31.41 19.37 3.58
C LEU A 127 -30.98 17.91 3.64
N LEU A 128 -30.45 17.43 2.52
CA LEU A 128 -29.83 16.14 2.38
C LEU A 128 -28.32 16.31 2.22
N ARG A 129 -27.56 15.43 2.88
CA ARG A 129 -26.11 15.31 2.68
C ARG A 129 -25.75 13.96 2.10
N LYS A 130 -24.95 14.00 1.04
CA LYS A 130 -24.32 12.82 0.43
C LYS A 130 -23.07 12.46 1.20
N MET A 131 -23.12 11.36 1.94
CA MET A 131 -22.15 11.06 2.99
C MET A 131 -20.86 10.41 2.46
N ILE A 132 -19.72 10.81 3.04
CA ILE A 132 -18.42 10.12 2.89
C ILE A 132 -18.31 9.00 3.95
N ASN A 133 -18.76 9.30 5.17
CA ASN A 133 -18.83 8.37 6.30
C ASN A 133 -20.07 8.70 7.16
N ASN A 134 -20.24 7.99 8.29
CA ASN A 134 -21.43 8.18 9.12
C ASN A 134 -21.49 9.53 9.87
N ASN A 135 -20.40 10.30 9.94
CA ASN A 135 -20.40 11.57 10.64
C ASN A 135 -20.90 12.68 9.69
N PRO A 136 -21.96 13.43 10.06
CA PRO A 136 -22.62 14.40 9.19
C PRO A 136 -21.71 15.55 8.73
N LEU A 137 -20.55 15.74 9.36
CA LEU A 137 -19.56 16.75 8.96
C LEU A 137 -18.79 16.35 7.69
N TYR A 138 -18.71 15.05 7.36
CA TYR A 138 -17.94 14.56 6.22
C TYR A 138 -18.87 14.10 5.10
N TYR A 139 -19.16 15.02 4.19
CA TYR A 139 -20.06 14.82 3.06
C TYR A 139 -19.43 15.40 1.78
N THR A 140 -19.88 14.93 0.62
CA THR A 140 -19.41 15.44 -0.69
C THR A 140 -20.32 16.52 -1.25
N GLU A 141 -21.62 16.42 -0.99
CA GLU A 141 -22.65 17.33 -1.52
C GLU A 141 -23.74 17.58 -0.47
N GLN A 142 -24.29 18.79 -0.49
CA GLN A 142 -25.42 19.21 0.35
C GLN A 142 -26.50 19.83 -0.54
N MET A 143 -27.73 19.37 -0.37
CA MET A 143 -28.88 19.78 -1.19
C MET A 143 -30.02 20.23 -0.28
N TYR A 144 -30.59 21.41 -0.54
CA TYR A 144 -31.72 21.93 0.23
C TYR A 144 -33.04 21.51 -0.41
N LEU A 145 -34.05 21.21 0.42
CA LEU A 145 -35.42 20.97 -0.01
C LEU A 145 -36.16 22.29 -0.26
N ASN A 146 -37.23 22.23 -1.05
CA ASN A 146 -37.93 23.39 -1.60
C ASN A 146 -38.83 24.16 -0.64
N ASN A 147 -39.01 23.73 0.63
CA ASN A 147 -39.46 24.50 1.82
C ASN A 147 -40.12 23.60 2.89
N CYS A 148 -40.48 22.37 2.56
CA CYS A 148 -41.09 21.40 3.49
C CYS A 148 -40.37 20.05 3.41
N LEU A 149 -40.77 19.12 4.28
CA LEU A 149 -40.29 17.74 4.26
C LEU A 149 -41.19 16.93 3.32
N ASP A 150 -40.89 17.03 2.02
CA ASP A 150 -41.56 16.27 0.96
C ASP A 150 -40.79 14.97 0.67
N ILE A 151 -41.46 13.83 0.82
CA ILE A 151 -40.86 12.51 0.62
C ILE A 151 -40.56 12.25 -0.85
N SER A 152 -41.43 12.72 -1.76
CA SER A 152 -41.19 12.58 -3.20
C SER A 152 -39.94 13.36 -3.61
N GLU A 153 -39.79 14.59 -3.10
CA GLU A 153 -38.58 15.39 -3.32
C GLU A 153 -37.32 14.70 -2.75
N ILE A 154 -37.39 14.17 -1.52
CA ILE A 154 -36.26 13.45 -0.90
C ILE A 154 -35.84 12.25 -1.75
N VAL A 155 -36.81 11.42 -2.16
CA VAL A 155 -36.57 10.25 -3.00
C VAL A 155 -35.98 10.66 -4.34
N ASP A 156 -36.54 11.67 -4.99
CA ASP A 156 -36.05 12.14 -6.30
C ASP A 156 -34.62 12.69 -6.20
N LEU A 157 -34.31 13.46 -5.16
CA LEU A 157 -32.95 13.97 -4.94
C LEU A 157 -31.97 12.83 -4.69
N ILE A 158 -32.33 11.84 -3.86
CA ILE A 158 -31.49 10.66 -3.63
C ILE A 158 -31.29 9.91 -4.94
N CYS A 159 -32.34 9.56 -5.67
CA CYS A 159 -32.25 8.79 -6.91
C CYS A 159 -31.43 9.49 -7.99
N ASN A 160 -31.60 10.81 -8.16
CA ASN A 160 -30.94 11.57 -9.22
C ASN A 160 -29.46 11.91 -8.90
N ASN A 161 -29.06 11.88 -7.63
CA ASN A 161 -27.72 12.30 -7.20
C ASN A 161 -26.92 11.17 -6.54
N SER A 162 -27.49 9.96 -6.46
CA SER A 162 -26.79 8.80 -5.94
C SER A 162 -26.08 8.03 -7.03
N MET A 163 -24.84 7.65 -6.74
CA MET A 163 -24.31 6.40 -7.29
C MET A 163 -24.78 5.25 -6.40
N LYS A 164 -24.71 4.01 -6.89
CA LYS A 164 -25.11 2.82 -6.14
C LYS A 164 -24.44 2.72 -4.77
N THR A 165 -25.18 2.27 -3.75
CA THR A 165 -24.73 2.18 -2.34
C THR A 165 -24.26 3.50 -1.75
N GLN A 166 -24.91 4.60 -2.12
CA GLN A 166 -24.64 5.92 -1.56
C GLN A 166 -25.43 6.14 -0.27
N ASP A 167 -24.72 6.54 0.78
CA ASP A 167 -25.29 6.88 2.07
C ASP A 167 -25.70 8.37 2.09
N TRP A 168 -26.87 8.63 2.68
CA TRP A 168 -27.46 9.95 2.83
C TRP A 168 -27.92 10.19 4.25
N LYS A 169 -27.77 11.43 4.70
CA LYS A 169 -28.40 11.91 5.92
C LYS A 169 -29.39 13.01 5.60
N LEU A 170 -30.51 13.00 6.31
CA LEU A 170 -31.46 14.10 6.32
C LEU A 170 -31.20 14.97 7.54
N LEU A 171 -31.10 16.27 7.32
CA LEU A 171 -30.77 17.26 8.32
C LEU A 171 -31.74 18.43 8.24
N ILE A 172 -31.78 19.20 9.33
CA ILE A 172 -32.46 20.48 9.41
C ILE A 172 -31.44 21.56 9.78
N GLU A 173 -31.45 22.63 9.02
CA GLU A 173 -30.72 23.87 9.29
C GLU A 173 -31.66 24.88 9.92
N TYR A 174 -31.25 25.46 11.04
CA TYR A 174 -31.87 26.59 11.68
C TYR A 174 -31.00 27.83 11.46
N LYS A 175 -31.63 28.97 11.21
CA LYS A 175 -30.97 30.27 11.12
C LYS A 175 -31.79 31.33 11.84
N ASP A 176 -31.19 32.03 12.79
CA ASP A 176 -31.84 33.15 13.48
C ASP A 176 -31.62 34.49 12.75
N ASP A 177 -32.21 35.56 13.28
CA ASP A 177 -32.09 36.92 12.72
C ASP A 177 -30.70 37.56 12.95
N ASN A 178 -29.83 36.95 13.77
CA ASN A 178 -28.47 37.41 14.08
C ASN A 178 -27.38 36.65 13.30
N ASP A 179 -27.76 35.99 12.20
CA ASP A 179 -26.89 35.16 11.37
C ASP A 179 -26.23 33.98 12.11
N ASN A 180 -26.79 33.55 13.24
CA ASN A 180 -26.41 32.27 13.85
C ASN A 180 -27.07 31.13 13.08
N SER A 181 -26.36 30.02 12.92
CA SER A 181 -26.87 28.85 12.20
C SER A 181 -26.57 27.55 12.92
N LEU A 182 -27.49 26.60 12.89
CA LEU A 182 -27.34 25.29 13.53
C LEU A 182 -27.82 24.22 12.56
N ILE A 183 -27.08 23.12 12.40
CA ILE A 183 -27.51 21.96 11.62
C ILE A 183 -27.59 20.72 12.52
N ASN A 184 -28.78 20.12 12.58
CA ASN A 184 -29.04 18.88 13.30
C ASN A 184 -29.46 17.76 12.36
N GLU A 185 -29.15 16.52 12.72
CA GLU A 185 -29.69 15.36 12.03
C GLU A 185 -31.17 15.16 12.39
N LEU A 186 -31.98 14.73 11.43
CA LEU A 186 -33.35 14.29 11.68
C LEU A 186 -33.40 12.77 11.80
N SER A 187 -34.34 12.26 12.60
CA SER A 187 -34.62 10.83 12.74
C SER A 187 -35.19 10.26 11.45
N VAL A 188 -34.32 9.75 10.57
CA VAL A 188 -34.76 9.12 9.32
C VAL A 188 -35.50 7.81 9.58
N SER A 189 -35.32 7.19 10.76
CA SER A 189 -36.07 5.98 11.14
C SER A 189 -37.57 6.25 11.28
N GLU A 190 -37.96 7.38 11.89
CA GLU A 190 -39.38 7.75 12.00
C GLU A 190 -39.99 8.03 10.63
N ILE A 191 -39.26 8.75 9.78
CA ILE A 191 -39.67 9.08 8.41
C ILE A 191 -39.82 7.81 7.58
N TYR A 192 -38.79 6.97 7.56
CA TYR A 192 -38.76 5.76 6.78
C TYR A 192 -39.85 4.78 7.19
N ASN A 193 -40.09 4.61 8.49
CA ASN A 193 -41.14 3.69 8.97
C ASN A 193 -42.54 4.18 8.57
N LYS A 194 -42.75 5.50 8.49
CA LYS A 194 -44.02 6.09 8.08
C LYS A 194 -44.26 6.01 6.56
N TYR A 195 -43.20 6.16 5.76
CA TYR A 195 -43.26 6.20 4.29
C TYR A 195 -42.50 5.04 3.64
N GLN A 196 -42.55 3.87 4.28
CA GLN A 196 -41.69 2.74 3.93
C GLN A 196 -41.86 2.29 2.48
N ASP A 197 -43.10 2.29 1.99
CA ASP A 197 -43.41 1.84 0.63
C ASP A 197 -42.81 2.75 -0.43
N ASP A 198 -42.83 4.07 -0.22
CA ASP A 198 -42.25 5.06 -1.14
C ASP A 198 -40.73 4.88 -1.26
N PHE A 199 -40.03 4.75 -0.12
CA PHE A 199 -38.58 4.52 -0.11
C PHE A 199 -38.20 3.17 -0.71
N LYS A 200 -38.88 2.08 -0.33
CA LYS A 200 -38.61 0.73 -0.85
C LYS A 200 -38.84 0.66 -2.36
N LYS A 201 -39.91 1.28 -2.87
CA LYS A 201 -40.20 1.33 -4.31
C LYS A 201 -39.07 2.01 -5.10
N ALA A 202 -38.38 2.96 -4.49
CA ALA A 202 -37.24 3.66 -5.06
C ALA A 202 -35.87 3.03 -4.72
N ASN A 203 -35.83 1.82 -4.14
CA ASN A 203 -34.60 1.16 -3.70
C ASN A 203 -33.77 2.01 -2.70
N VAL A 204 -34.42 2.89 -1.95
CA VAL A 204 -33.83 3.58 -0.80
C VAL A 204 -34.10 2.73 0.42
N LEU A 205 -33.05 2.22 1.05
CA LEU A 205 -33.06 1.42 2.25
C LEU A 205 -32.69 2.26 3.47
N ILE A 206 -32.91 1.73 4.67
CA ILE A 206 -32.49 2.38 5.91
C ILE A 206 -31.46 1.55 6.67
N ASN A 207 -30.45 2.23 7.21
CA ASN A 207 -29.63 1.70 8.30
C ASN A 207 -30.04 2.36 9.61
N HIS A 208 -30.87 1.65 10.39
CA HIS A 208 -31.40 2.15 11.66
C HIS A 208 -30.30 2.52 12.66
N SER A 209 -29.26 1.69 12.79
CA SER A 209 -28.17 1.91 13.76
C SER A 209 -27.37 3.18 13.49
N LYS A 210 -27.31 3.62 12.23
CA LYS A 210 -26.52 4.77 11.80
C LYS A 210 -27.36 5.99 11.46
N ASN A 211 -28.68 5.88 11.48
CA ASN A 211 -29.62 6.92 11.04
C ASN A 211 -29.31 7.40 9.61
N ILE A 212 -29.18 6.45 8.67
CA ILE A 212 -28.80 6.71 7.27
C ILE A 212 -29.84 6.14 6.31
N LEU A 213 -30.18 6.91 5.29
CA LEU A 213 -30.85 6.42 4.08
C LEU A 213 -29.79 5.98 3.08
N ARG A 214 -29.89 4.76 2.57
CA ARG A 214 -28.94 4.19 1.61
C ARG A 214 -29.65 3.92 0.31
N PHE A 215 -29.22 4.57 -0.76
CA PHE A 215 -29.66 4.18 -2.10
C PHE A 215 -28.95 2.89 -2.50
N ASP A 216 -29.69 1.80 -2.65
CA ASP A 216 -29.16 0.46 -2.99
C ASP A 216 -29.87 -0.13 -4.22
N GLU A 217 -29.74 0.57 -5.35
CA GLU A 217 -30.20 0.05 -6.63
C GLU A 217 -29.08 -0.71 -7.36
N ILE A 218 -29.23 -2.03 -7.45
CA ILE A 218 -28.40 -2.88 -8.31
C ILE A 218 -29.13 -3.10 -9.63
N LYS A 219 -28.96 -2.18 -10.58
CA LYS A 219 -29.28 -2.45 -11.99
C LYS A 219 -28.00 -2.81 -12.72
N ASN A 220 -27.93 -4.05 -13.16
CA ASN A 220 -26.93 -4.51 -14.11
C ASN A 220 -27.55 -4.49 -15.50
N ILE A 221 -26.75 -4.14 -16.49
CA ILE A 221 -27.09 -4.33 -17.89
C ILE A 221 -26.50 -5.67 -18.32
N LEU A 222 -27.35 -6.54 -18.84
CA LEU A 222 -26.92 -7.78 -19.45
C LEU A 222 -26.35 -7.49 -20.83
N THR A 223 -25.10 -7.89 -21.08
CA THR A 223 -24.52 -7.87 -22.43
C THR A 223 -25.18 -8.91 -23.32
N ASP A 224 -25.31 -8.65 -24.62
CA ASP A 224 -25.64 -9.72 -25.57
C ASP A 224 -24.53 -10.76 -25.59
N TYR A 225 -23.30 -10.28 -25.82
CA TYR A 225 -22.08 -11.08 -25.70
C TYR A 225 -20.84 -10.19 -25.58
N ILE A 226 -19.76 -10.77 -25.06
CA ILE A 226 -18.44 -10.15 -25.00
C ILE A 226 -17.41 -11.05 -25.71
N ILE A 227 -16.60 -10.45 -26.58
CA ILE A 227 -15.48 -11.13 -27.24
C ILE A 227 -14.20 -10.67 -26.57
N PHE A 228 -13.34 -11.63 -26.20
CA PHE A 228 -11.99 -11.37 -25.74
C PHE A 228 -11.01 -11.87 -26.80
N ASN A 229 -10.13 -10.99 -27.27
CA ASN A 229 -9.02 -11.32 -28.15
C ASN A 229 -7.69 -11.05 -27.43
N GLU A 230 -6.56 -11.20 -28.13
CA GLU A 230 -5.23 -11.00 -27.55
C GLU A 230 -4.90 -9.52 -27.25
N GLU A 231 -5.48 -8.59 -28.01
CA GLU A 231 -5.15 -7.16 -27.93
C GLU A 231 -6.28 -6.28 -27.37
N TYR A 232 -7.52 -6.79 -27.37
CA TYR A 232 -8.70 -6.01 -27.01
C TYR A 232 -9.84 -6.92 -26.55
N PHE A 233 -10.84 -6.31 -25.89
CA PHE A 233 -12.17 -6.90 -25.75
C PHE A 233 -13.21 -6.05 -26.48
N GLU A 234 -14.28 -6.69 -26.93
CA GLU A 234 -15.39 -6.05 -27.61
C GLU A 234 -16.70 -6.40 -26.91
N LEU A 235 -17.45 -5.37 -26.52
CA LEU A 235 -18.79 -5.48 -25.96
C LEU A 235 -19.82 -5.26 -27.04
N LYS A 236 -20.78 -6.17 -27.18
CA LYS A 236 -21.93 -6.01 -28.07
C LYS A 236 -23.21 -5.78 -27.27
N LEU A 237 -23.91 -4.71 -27.63
CA LEU A 237 -25.03 -4.14 -26.88
C LEU A 237 -26.12 -3.71 -27.89
N ASN A 238 -26.64 -4.69 -28.64
CA ASN A 238 -27.57 -4.53 -29.77
C ASN A 238 -28.90 -3.87 -29.39
N HIS A 239 -29.23 -3.83 -28.09
CA HIS A 239 -30.45 -3.25 -27.55
C HIS A 239 -30.33 -1.78 -27.14
N TYR A 240 -29.15 -1.17 -27.34
CA TYR A 240 -28.85 0.19 -26.91
C TYR A 240 -28.49 1.09 -28.09
N ASP A 241 -28.64 2.40 -27.91
CA ASP A 241 -28.38 3.41 -28.93
C ASP A 241 -26.97 4.04 -28.79
N ALA A 242 -26.54 4.70 -29.86
CA ALA A 242 -25.26 5.41 -29.97
C ALA A 242 -24.97 6.44 -28.87
N ASN A 243 -25.99 6.93 -28.15
CA ASN A 243 -25.79 7.90 -27.07
C ASN A 243 -25.23 7.26 -25.80
N HIS A 244 -25.23 5.93 -25.72
CA HIS A 244 -24.66 5.20 -24.60
C HIS A 244 -23.15 5.03 -24.74
N LYS A 245 -22.46 5.09 -23.60
CA LYS A 245 -21.00 5.05 -23.51
C LYS A 245 -20.55 4.02 -22.51
N LEU A 246 -19.36 3.50 -22.73
CA LEU A 246 -18.64 2.68 -21.77
C LEU A 246 -17.79 3.57 -20.86
N TYR A 247 -17.94 3.39 -19.56
CA TYR A 247 -17.10 4.00 -18.54
C TYR A 247 -16.21 2.94 -17.91
N ILE A 248 -14.91 3.07 -18.12
CA ILE A 248 -13.89 2.25 -17.48
C ILE A 248 -13.41 3.03 -16.27
N VAL A 249 -13.85 2.65 -15.08
CA VAL A 249 -13.75 3.47 -13.88
C VAL A 249 -12.86 2.79 -12.84
N LYS A 250 -11.91 3.50 -12.23
CA LYS A 250 -11.16 2.95 -11.11
C LYS A 250 -11.99 3.06 -9.84
N ARG A 251 -12.13 1.97 -9.08
CA ARG A 251 -12.66 2.02 -7.72
C ARG A 251 -11.80 2.90 -6.83
N GLU A 252 -12.45 3.73 -6.03
CA GLU A 252 -11.75 4.49 -5.01
C GLU A 252 -11.31 3.56 -3.86
N ARG A 253 -10.12 3.85 -3.32
CA ARG A 253 -9.54 3.06 -2.22
C ARG A 253 -10.08 3.46 -0.86
N GLU A 254 -10.56 4.70 -0.77
CA GLU A 254 -11.03 5.34 0.46
C GLU A 254 -12.50 5.70 0.33
N ALA A 255 -13.21 5.70 1.46
CA ALA A 255 -14.64 6.02 1.55
C ALA A 255 -15.55 5.14 0.67
N ASN A 256 -16.49 5.73 -0.09
CA ASN A 256 -17.38 5.00 -0.99
C ASN A 256 -16.60 4.58 -2.26
N PRO A 257 -16.27 3.28 -2.43
CA PRO A 257 -15.45 2.82 -3.55
C PRO A 257 -16.11 2.98 -4.92
N PHE A 258 -17.42 3.25 -4.94
CA PHE A 258 -18.22 3.45 -6.15
C PHE A 258 -18.45 4.93 -6.48
N ASN A 259 -17.83 5.85 -5.75
CA ASN A 259 -17.81 7.27 -6.11
C ASN A 259 -16.69 7.54 -7.11
N TYR A 260 -16.89 7.11 -8.36
CA TYR A 260 -15.86 7.14 -9.38
C TYR A 260 -15.47 8.57 -9.77
N LYS A 261 -14.23 8.95 -9.47
CA LYS A 261 -13.67 10.27 -9.87
C LYS A 261 -12.77 10.19 -11.10
N SER A 262 -12.50 8.98 -11.55
CA SER A 262 -11.37 8.66 -12.37
C SER A 262 -11.75 7.58 -13.36
N TYR A 263 -11.87 7.96 -14.63
CA TYR A 263 -12.45 7.10 -15.64
C TYR A 263 -11.96 7.42 -17.05
N ILE A 264 -12.09 6.43 -17.92
CA ILE A 264 -11.91 6.53 -19.37
C ILE A 264 -13.27 6.27 -20.01
N ILE A 265 -13.61 7.09 -21.01
CA ILE A 265 -14.84 6.93 -21.79
C ILE A 265 -14.50 6.23 -23.12
N LYS A 266 -15.34 5.28 -23.54
CA LYS A 266 -15.35 4.74 -24.90
C LYS A 266 -16.75 4.89 -25.49
N GLU A 267 -16.79 5.47 -26.68
CA GLU A 267 -18.03 5.67 -27.44
C GLU A 267 -18.44 4.37 -28.14
N MET A 268 -19.74 4.20 -28.36
CA MET A 268 -20.27 3.10 -29.14
C MET A 268 -20.15 3.38 -30.64
N ASP A 269 -19.85 2.33 -31.41
CA ASP A 269 -19.92 2.40 -32.86
C ASP A 269 -21.38 2.42 -33.32
N ASP A 270 -21.76 3.47 -34.06
CA ASP A 270 -23.13 3.71 -34.52
C ASP A 270 -23.65 2.64 -35.50
N ILE A 271 -22.75 1.89 -36.16
CA ILE A 271 -23.09 0.91 -37.19
C ILE A 271 -23.14 -0.50 -36.58
N THR A 272 -22.13 -0.87 -35.80
CA THR A 272 -22.01 -2.22 -35.25
C THR A 272 -22.64 -2.39 -33.88
N LEU A 273 -23.07 -1.29 -33.24
CA LEU A 273 -23.59 -1.23 -31.86
C LEU A 273 -22.67 -1.98 -30.89
N SER A 274 -21.37 -1.78 -31.07
CA SER A 274 -20.33 -2.41 -30.26
C SER A 274 -19.27 -1.43 -29.81
N ILE A 275 -18.61 -1.77 -28.69
CA ILE A 275 -17.51 -0.99 -28.12
C ILE A 275 -16.29 -1.88 -28.08
N LYS A 276 -15.28 -1.52 -28.87
CA LYS A 276 -13.98 -2.18 -28.91
C LYS A 276 -12.99 -1.41 -28.03
N VAL A 277 -12.39 -2.10 -27.08
CA VAL A 277 -11.46 -1.51 -26.12
C VAL A 277 -10.12 -2.24 -26.15
N PRO A 278 -9.10 -1.63 -26.77
CA PRO A 278 -7.71 -2.09 -26.68
C PRO A 278 -7.24 -2.18 -25.22
N TYR A 279 -6.50 -3.24 -24.89
CA TYR A 279 -6.07 -3.48 -23.51
C TYR A 279 -5.06 -2.43 -22.99
N ASN A 280 -4.27 -1.85 -23.89
CA ASN A 280 -3.37 -0.74 -23.54
C ASN A 280 -4.11 0.55 -23.16
N GLU A 281 -5.37 0.70 -23.55
CA GLU A 281 -6.23 1.83 -23.20
C GLU A 281 -7.01 1.61 -21.89
N LEU A 282 -6.88 0.45 -21.25
CA LEU A 282 -7.49 0.17 -19.94
C LEU A 282 -6.74 0.79 -18.77
N LEU A 283 -5.49 1.21 -18.98
CA LEU A 283 -4.67 1.80 -17.94
C LEU A 283 -4.86 3.30 -17.88
N VAL A 284 -5.04 3.79 -16.65
CA VAL A 284 -4.91 5.20 -16.33
C VAL A 284 -3.50 5.43 -15.79
N ASP A 285 -2.86 6.55 -16.13
CA ASP A 285 -1.43 6.82 -15.83
C ASP A 285 -1.02 6.66 -14.35
N TRP A 286 -1.98 6.76 -13.43
CA TRP A 286 -1.75 6.63 -11.98
C TRP A 286 -2.18 5.27 -11.40
N ALA A 287 -2.49 4.26 -12.23
CA ALA A 287 -2.85 2.92 -11.78
C ALA A 287 -1.73 2.28 -10.93
N LYS A 288 -2.12 1.49 -9.94
CA LYS A 288 -1.22 0.85 -8.99
C LYS A 288 -1.55 -0.63 -8.82
N ASN A 289 -0.58 -1.39 -8.33
CA ASN A 289 -0.80 -2.78 -7.96
C ASN A 289 -2.00 -2.91 -7.00
N GLY A 290 -2.91 -3.84 -7.30
CA GLY A 290 -4.09 -4.10 -6.48
C GLY A 290 -5.32 -3.23 -6.81
N ASP A 291 -5.21 -2.27 -7.73
CA ASP A 291 -6.37 -1.48 -8.14
C ASP A 291 -7.42 -2.35 -8.83
N ASN A 292 -8.68 -1.96 -8.66
CA ASN A 292 -9.81 -2.58 -9.32
C ASN A 292 -10.48 -1.56 -10.23
N ILE A 293 -10.71 -1.96 -11.47
CA ILE A 293 -11.39 -1.19 -12.48
C ILE A 293 -12.75 -1.84 -12.72
N ASP A 294 -13.83 -1.07 -12.61
CA ASP A 294 -15.16 -1.49 -13.00
C ASP A 294 -15.48 -1.01 -14.40
N ILE A 295 -16.35 -1.76 -15.07
CA ILE A 295 -16.83 -1.44 -16.40
C ILE A 295 -18.33 -1.15 -16.29
N LEU A 296 -18.70 0.09 -16.58
CA LEU A 296 -20.08 0.57 -16.54
C LEU A 296 -20.55 1.00 -17.92
N PHE A 297 -21.85 0.99 -18.14
CA PHE A 297 -22.46 1.40 -19.40
C PHE A 297 -23.68 2.30 -19.15
N GLY A 298 -23.79 3.39 -19.91
CA GLY A 298 -24.90 4.33 -19.80
C GLY A 298 -24.70 5.61 -20.59
N THR A 299 -25.70 6.50 -20.59
CA THR A 299 -25.62 7.80 -21.27
C THR A 299 -24.78 8.84 -20.50
N ASN A 300 -24.69 8.70 -19.18
CA ASN A 300 -23.82 9.49 -18.31
C ASN A 300 -23.29 8.61 -17.15
N LEU A 301 -22.19 9.01 -16.52
CA LEU A 301 -21.53 8.24 -15.46
C LEU A 301 -22.40 8.03 -14.21
N ASN A 302 -23.18 9.04 -13.82
CA ASN A 302 -23.99 9.00 -12.59
C ASN A 302 -25.11 7.95 -12.69
N THR A 303 -25.64 7.73 -13.90
CA THR A 303 -26.67 6.73 -14.16
C THR A 303 -26.12 5.47 -14.83
N ALA A 304 -24.79 5.37 -15.03
CA ALA A 304 -24.18 4.22 -15.67
C ALA A 304 -24.33 2.96 -14.78
N GLN A 305 -24.64 1.85 -15.43
CA GLN A 305 -24.96 0.59 -14.77
C GLN A 305 -23.82 -0.42 -14.96
N PHE A 306 -23.70 -1.34 -14.03
CA PHE A 306 -22.70 -2.39 -14.10
C PHE A 306 -23.01 -3.35 -15.26
N ILE A 307 -21.96 -3.84 -15.91
CA ILE A 307 -22.11 -4.80 -16.98
C ILE A 307 -22.10 -6.23 -16.41
N GLU A 308 -23.22 -6.93 -16.55
CA GLU A 308 -23.32 -8.37 -16.29
C GLU A 308 -23.14 -9.15 -17.60
N ILE A 309 -22.33 -10.19 -17.54
CA ILE A 309 -21.94 -10.96 -18.72
C ILE A 309 -22.95 -12.09 -18.94
N SER A 310 -23.38 -12.29 -20.19
CA SER A 310 -24.25 -13.41 -20.56
C SER A 310 -23.57 -14.77 -20.32
N GLU A 311 -24.35 -15.78 -19.94
CA GLU A 311 -23.85 -17.14 -19.61
C GLU A 311 -23.01 -17.77 -20.74
N ASN A 312 -23.22 -17.34 -21.98
CA ASN A 312 -22.52 -17.82 -23.17
C ASN A 312 -21.10 -17.27 -23.33
N SER A 313 -20.75 -16.22 -22.58
CA SER A 313 -19.47 -15.54 -22.73
C SER A 313 -18.44 -16.04 -21.71
N LYS A 314 -17.23 -16.39 -22.18
CA LYS A 314 -16.15 -16.90 -21.33
C LYS A 314 -15.14 -15.81 -21.00
N ILE A 315 -15.01 -15.50 -19.72
CA ILE A 315 -14.00 -14.55 -19.23
C ILE A 315 -12.60 -15.20 -19.28
N PRO A 316 -11.55 -14.48 -19.72
CA PRO A 316 -10.18 -14.97 -19.65
C PRO A 316 -9.80 -15.33 -18.22
N LYS A 317 -9.34 -16.56 -18.00
CA LYS A 317 -8.89 -17.01 -16.67
C LYS A 317 -7.50 -16.46 -16.32
N ASN A 318 -6.70 -16.18 -17.33
CA ASN A 318 -5.32 -15.73 -17.21
C ASN A 318 -5.22 -14.20 -17.17
N TYR A 319 -4.08 -13.72 -16.71
CA TYR A 319 -3.73 -12.32 -16.83
C TYR A 319 -3.49 -11.94 -18.29
N ILE A 320 -3.99 -10.79 -18.70
CA ILE A 320 -3.74 -10.14 -19.98
C ILE A 320 -2.71 -9.02 -19.81
N LEU A 321 -1.93 -8.76 -20.86
CA LEU A 321 -0.97 -7.66 -20.86
C LEU A 321 -1.71 -6.34 -21.09
N LEU A 322 -1.57 -5.38 -20.16
CA LEU A 322 -2.09 -4.03 -20.34
C LEU A 322 -0.99 -3.07 -20.79
N SER A 323 0.20 -3.17 -20.19
CA SER A 323 1.40 -2.42 -20.61
C SER A 323 2.66 -3.16 -20.17
N ASN A 324 3.86 -2.65 -20.51
CA ASN A 324 5.10 -3.27 -20.06
C ASN A 324 5.21 -3.47 -18.54
N ASN A 325 4.50 -2.64 -17.77
CA ASN A 325 4.56 -2.61 -16.31
C ASN A 325 3.31 -3.14 -15.62
N PHE A 326 2.25 -3.49 -16.36
CA PHE A 326 0.98 -3.90 -15.78
C PHE A 326 0.32 -5.02 -16.55
N ASP A 327 -0.15 -6.01 -15.80
CA ASP A 327 -1.07 -7.04 -16.22
C ASP A 327 -2.46 -6.77 -15.64
N GLY A 328 -3.50 -7.21 -16.36
CA GLY A 328 -4.89 -7.11 -15.96
C GLY A 328 -5.52 -8.50 -15.85
N LYS A 329 -6.43 -8.71 -14.91
CA LYS A 329 -7.23 -9.94 -14.85
C LYS A 329 -8.71 -9.60 -14.80
N PHE A 330 -9.44 -9.99 -15.83
CA PHE A 330 -10.89 -9.90 -15.81
C PHE A 330 -11.48 -10.86 -14.77
N TYR A 331 -12.49 -10.42 -14.04
CA TYR A 331 -13.21 -11.23 -13.09
C TYR A 331 -14.66 -10.74 -12.92
N LEU A 332 -15.54 -11.61 -12.42
CA LEU A 332 -16.84 -11.21 -11.94
C LEU A 332 -16.73 -10.81 -10.47
N ASN A 333 -17.07 -9.57 -10.16
CA ASN A 333 -17.11 -9.12 -8.77
C ASN A 333 -18.34 -9.70 -8.04
N GLY A 334 -18.49 -9.42 -6.74
CA GLY A 334 -19.61 -9.92 -5.92
C GLY A 334 -21.02 -9.56 -6.40
N ARG A 335 -21.16 -8.73 -7.45
CA ARG A 335 -22.41 -8.32 -8.10
C ARG A 335 -22.65 -9.04 -9.44
N LYS A 336 -21.85 -10.08 -9.74
CA LYS A 336 -21.83 -10.75 -11.05
C LYS A 336 -21.48 -9.83 -12.23
N ALA A 337 -20.86 -8.69 -11.93
CA ALA A 337 -20.48 -7.71 -12.93
C ALA A 337 -19.00 -7.80 -13.30
N LEU A 338 -18.67 -7.45 -14.55
CA LEU A 338 -17.31 -7.45 -15.08
C LEU A 338 -16.45 -6.37 -14.44
N SER A 339 -15.30 -6.79 -13.91
CA SER A 339 -14.25 -5.92 -13.38
C SER A 339 -12.88 -6.41 -13.86
N ILE A 340 -11.87 -5.56 -13.73
CA ILE A 340 -10.48 -5.86 -14.02
C ILE A 340 -9.65 -5.61 -12.76
N TYR A 341 -8.87 -6.61 -12.35
CA TYR A 341 -7.86 -6.46 -11.30
C TYR A 341 -6.51 -6.09 -11.93
N ILE A 342 -5.86 -5.04 -11.41
CA ILE A 342 -4.58 -4.55 -11.89
C ILE A 342 -3.43 -5.13 -11.07
N LYS A 343 -2.46 -5.71 -11.78
CA LYS A 343 -1.26 -6.28 -11.19
C LYS A 343 -0.02 -5.62 -11.79
N LYS A 344 0.85 -5.08 -10.94
CA LYS A 344 2.10 -4.47 -11.39
C LYS A 344 3.16 -5.55 -11.59
N LYS A 345 3.74 -5.60 -12.79
CA LYS A 345 4.77 -6.56 -13.20
C LYS A 345 5.51 -6.02 -14.42
N THR A 346 6.84 -6.01 -14.38
CA THR A 346 7.66 -5.50 -15.49
C THR A 346 8.14 -6.66 -16.36
N LYS A 347 7.63 -6.77 -17.60
CA LYS A 347 7.96 -7.90 -18.50
C LYS A 347 9.27 -7.69 -19.26
N LYS A 348 9.42 -6.54 -19.92
CA LYS A 348 10.64 -6.16 -20.64
C LYS A 348 11.55 -5.34 -19.75
N VAL A 349 12.83 -5.60 -19.87
CA VAL A 349 13.91 -4.86 -19.21
C VAL A 349 13.88 -3.41 -19.70
N SER A 350 14.08 -2.46 -18.78
CA SER A 350 14.23 -1.05 -19.10
C SER A 350 15.54 -0.80 -19.87
N GLU A 351 15.53 0.11 -20.85
CA GLU A 351 16.75 0.52 -21.58
C GLU A 351 17.81 1.15 -20.66
N HIS A 352 17.40 1.62 -19.48
CA HIS A 352 18.28 2.19 -18.46
C HIS A 352 18.55 1.25 -17.28
N ALA A 353 18.16 -0.03 -17.41
CA ALA A 353 18.41 -1.02 -16.37
C ALA A 353 19.91 -1.24 -16.20
N THR A 354 20.36 -1.26 -14.93
CA THR A 354 21.77 -1.55 -14.61
C THR A 354 22.03 -3.04 -14.77
N LYS A 355 23.08 -3.40 -15.52
CA LYS A 355 23.41 -4.80 -15.78
C LYS A 355 24.16 -5.40 -14.60
N VAL A 356 23.61 -6.46 -14.02
CA VAL A 356 24.17 -7.16 -12.87
C VAL A 356 24.44 -8.63 -13.21
N ALA A 357 25.52 -9.16 -12.67
CA ALA A 357 25.82 -10.59 -12.64
C ALA A 357 25.67 -11.15 -11.23
N VAL A 358 25.41 -12.46 -11.13
CA VAL A 358 25.34 -13.17 -9.85
C VAL A 358 26.31 -14.36 -9.86
N LEU A 359 27.22 -14.41 -8.90
CA LEU A 359 27.95 -15.64 -8.55
C LEU A 359 27.43 -16.11 -7.19
N GLY A 360 26.60 -17.15 -7.16
CA GLY A 360 26.01 -17.53 -5.89
C GLY A 360 24.92 -18.56 -6.00
N THR A 361 23.88 -18.37 -5.20
CA THR A 361 22.83 -19.35 -4.97
C THR A 361 21.44 -18.72 -4.93
N CYS A 362 20.43 -19.46 -4.46
CA CYS A 362 19.07 -18.96 -4.36
C CYS A 362 18.97 -17.70 -3.47
N PHE A 363 19.87 -17.52 -2.50
CA PHE A 363 19.92 -16.34 -1.63
C PHE A 363 20.14 -15.01 -2.37
N SER A 364 20.85 -15.03 -3.50
CA SER A 364 21.16 -13.84 -4.31
C SER A 364 20.44 -13.84 -5.65
N ARG A 365 20.41 -14.98 -6.35
CA ARG A 365 19.83 -15.12 -7.70
C ARG A 365 18.32 -14.83 -7.73
N ASN A 366 17.57 -15.37 -6.78
CA ASN A 366 16.10 -15.35 -6.86
C ASN A 366 15.49 -13.97 -6.58
N ALA A 367 16.27 -13.03 -6.08
CA ALA A 367 15.90 -11.62 -6.06
C ALA A 367 15.63 -11.06 -7.47
N PHE A 368 16.23 -11.64 -8.51
CA PHE A 368 16.04 -11.29 -9.93
C PHE A 368 15.04 -12.20 -10.63
N ASN A 369 13.97 -12.59 -9.94
CA ASN A 369 12.89 -13.41 -10.48
C ASN A 369 11.58 -12.59 -10.54
N THR A 370 10.86 -12.68 -11.67
CA THR A 370 9.63 -11.92 -11.92
C THR A 370 8.35 -12.58 -11.39
N SER A 371 8.45 -13.68 -10.65
CA SER A 371 7.29 -14.27 -9.97
C SER A 371 6.89 -13.42 -8.76
N ASP A 372 5.62 -13.50 -8.35
CA ASP A 372 5.04 -12.67 -7.29
C ASP A 372 5.71 -12.88 -5.93
N TYR A 373 6.30 -14.06 -5.74
CA TYR A 373 7.01 -14.40 -4.53
C TYR A 373 8.30 -13.58 -4.36
N PHE A 374 8.89 -13.10 -5.46
CA PHE A 374 10.17 -12.39 -5.47
C PHE A 374 9.97 -10.91 -5.79
N ASN A 375 10.58 -10.43 -6.89
CA ASN A 375 10.55 -9.02 -7.29
C ASN A 375 9.98 -8.89 -8.71
N PRO A 376 8.65 -8.94 -8.92
CA PRO A 376 8.02 -8.89 -10.24
C PRO A 376 8.37 -7.66 -11.09
N GLU A 377 8.94 -6.61 -10.45
CA GLU A 377 9.26 -5.32 -11.05
C GLU A 377 10.77 -5.08 -11.22
N TYR A 378 11.65 -6.03 -10.86
CA TYR A 378 13.10 -5.77 -10.82
C TYR A 378 13.66 -5.27 -12.16
N LYS A 379 13.08 -5.75 -13.28
CA LYS A 379 13.44 -5.41 -14.66
C LYS A 379 13.28 -3.92 -14.99
N ALA A 380 12.57 -3.15 -14.17
CA ALA A 380 12.47 -1.71 -14.32
C ALA A 380 13.79 -0.99 -13.96
N LEU A 381 14.63 -1.59 -13.12
CA LEU A 381 15.84 -0.96 -12.58
C LEU A 381 17.12 -1.74 -12.87
N THR A 382 17.04 -3.07 -12.96
CA THR A 382 18.21 -3.94 -13.16
C THR A 382 17.93 -5.05 -14.17
N GLU A 383 18.98 -5.53 -14.83
CA GLU A 383 18.97 -6.71 -15.68
C GLU A 383 20.00 -7.72 -15.15
N CYS A 384 19.55 -8.93 -14.80
CA CYS A 384 20.49 -10.01 -14.47
C CYS A 384 21.00 -10.64 -15.77
N VAL A 385 22.16 -10.19 -16.25
CA VAL A 385 22.73 -10.59 -17.55
C VAL A 385 23.53 -11.88 -17.49
N TYR A 386 24.01 -12.24 -16.30
CA TYR A 386 24.79 -13.45 -16.09
C TYR A 386 24.54 -14.04 -14.70
N THR A 387 24.58 -15.37 -14.62
CA THR A 387 24.53 -16.08 -13.35
C THR A 387 25.45 -17.29 -13.44
N GLN A 388 26.34 -17.45 -12.46
CA GLN A 388 27.00 -18.70 -12.17
C GLN A 388 26.53 -19.23 -10.81
N PHE A 389 26.13 -20.50 -10.78
CA PHE A 389 25.32 -21.04 -9.71
C PHE A 389 26.01 -22.22 -9.03
N HIS A 390 26.12 -22.18 -7.69
CA HIS A 390 26.71 -23.25 -6.88
C HIS A 390 28.16 -23.66 -7.22
N SER A 391 29.02 -22.70 -7.58
CA SER A 391 30.46 -22.92 -7.73
C SER A 391 31.26 -22.31 -6.58
N THR A 392 32.24 -23.05 -6.08
CA THR A 392 33.23 -22.54 -5.12
C THR A 392 34.28 -21.72 -5.85
N ILE A 393 34.84 -20.72 -5.17
CA ILE A 393 35.92 -19.89 -5.72
C ILE A 393 37.06 -20.75 -6.25
N GLU A 394 37.47 -21.76 -5.48
CA GLU A 394 38.55 -22.67 -5.85
C GLU A 394 38.32 -23.41 -7.17
N SER A 395 37.07 -23.84 -7.42
CA SER A 395 36.74 -24.50 -8.68
C SER A 395 36.90 -23.54 -9.85
N LEU A 396 36.43 -22.30 -9.70
CA LEU A 396 36.41 -21.30 -10.77
C LEU A 396 37.78 -20.79 -11.18
N ILE A 397 38.74 -20.75 -10.24
CA ILE A 397 40.10 -20.28 -10.53
C ILE A 397 41.02 -21.37 -11.08
N SER A 398 40.64 -22.65 -10.98
CA SER A 398 41.42 -23.77 -11.49
C SER A 398 41.68 -23.60 -12.99
N ASP A 399 42.93 -23.77 -13.42
CA ASP A 399 43.32 -23.59 -14.83
C ASP A 399 43.16 -24.89 -15.65
N ILE A 400 42.79 -26.01 -15.01
CA ILE A 400 42.60 -27.31 -15.65
C ILE A 400 41.10 -27.60 -15.81
N ASN A 401 40.67 -27.83 -17.05
CA ASN A 401 39.31 -28.26 -17.39
C ASN A 401 39.07 -29.72 -16.99
N ALA A 402 37.84 -30.05 -16.64
CA ALA A 402 37.43 -31.44 -16.44
C ALA A 402 37.51 -32.23 -17.76
N PRO A 403 37.65 -33.57 -17.69
CA PRO A 403 37.63 -34.41 -18.87
C PRO A 403 36.35 -34.21 -19.69
N LYS A 404 36.49 -34.13 -21.01
CA LYS A 404 35.35 -33.91 -21.91
C LYS A 404 34.30 -35.01 -21.77
N GLU A 405 34.74 -36.24 -21.55
CA GLU A 405 33.89 -37.41 -21.35
C GLU A 405 33.00 -37.26 -20.11
N LEU A 406 33.50 -36.63 -19.05
CA LEU A 406 32.70 -36.31 -17.86
C LEU A 406 31.69 -35.20 -18.17
N LEU A 407 32.14 -34.12 -18.81
CA LEU A 407 31.27 -33.01 -19.20
C LEU A 407 30.09 -33.49 -20.08
N ASP A 408 30.35 -34.36 -21.05
CA ASP A 408 29.33 -34.90 -21.94
C ASP A 408 28.25 -35.71 -21.20
N THR A 409 28.54 -36.24 -19.99
CA THR A 409 27.52 -36.93 -19.17
C THR A 409 26.45 -36.01 -18.59
N TYR A 410 26.66 -34.68 -18.59
CA TYR A 410 25.72 -33.69 -18.07
C TYR A 410 25.05 -32.86 -19.17
N ARG A 411 25.34 -33.13 -20.45
CA ARG A 411 24.90 -32.29 -21.59
C ARG A 411 23.39 -32.09 -21.68
N ASP A 412 22.61 -33.05 -21.17
CA ASP A 412 21.14 -33.02 -21.17
C ASP A 412 20.54 -32.46 -19.87
N ASP A 413 21.36 -31.95 -18.93
CA ASP A 413 20.88 -31.34 -17.69
C ASP A 413 20.26 -29.96 -17.95
N ASN A 414 19.13 -29.66 -17.28
CA ASN A 414 18.44 -28.38 -17.44
C ASN A 414 19.27 -27.17 -16.99
N GLU A 415 20.22 -27.38 -16.08
CA GLU A 415 21.15 -26.39 -15.55
C GLU A 415 22.58 -26.61 -16.12
N PHE A 416 22.70 -27.31 -17.26
CA PHE A 416 23.99 -27.65 -17.88
C PHE A 416 24.91 -26.44 -18.08
N LYS A 417 24.36 -25.24 -18.31
CA LYS A 417 25.17 -24.02 -18.43
C LYS A 417 26.08 -23.84 -17.20
N HIS A 418 25.54 -23.97 -16.00
CA HIS A 418 26.31 -23.78 -14.77
C HIS A 418 27.31 -24.91 -14.52
N ILE A 419 26.94 -26.13 -14.87
CA ILE A 419 27.83 -27.29 -14.83
C ILE A 419 29.00 -27.10 -15.80
N ASN A 420 28.70 -26.70 -17.04
CA ASN A 420 29.69 -26.45 -18.07
C ASN A 420 30.69 -25.39 -17.60
N THR A 421 30.22 -24.22 -17.15
CA THR A 421 31.09 -23.15 -16.65
C THR A 421 32.01 -23.62 -15.53
N ASP A 422 31.51 -24.41 -14.58
CA ASP A 422 32.33 -24.98 -13.49
C ASP A 422 33.37 -25.97 -14.04
N LEU A 423 32.97 -26.89 -14.93
CA LEU A 423 33.85 -27.92 -15.47
C LEU A 423 34.87 -27.40 -16.48
N THR A 424 34.55 -26.34 -17.25
CA THR A 424 35.41 -25.76 -18.30
C THR A 424 36.09 -24.46 -17.87
N LYS A 425 35.88 -24.01 -16.63
CA LYS A 425 36.59 -22.87 -16.04
C LYS A 425 36.38 -21.55 -16.78
N SER A 426 35.25 -21.43 -17.49
CA SER A 426 34.94 -20.30 -18.39
C SER A 426 34.27 -19.11 -17.67
N PHE A 427 34.14 -19.14 -16.34
CA PHE A 427 33.42 -18.12 -15.57
C PHE A 427 33.87 -16.68 -15.87
N PHE A 428 35.18 -16.42 -15.87
CA PHE A 428 35.70 -15.07 -16.08
C PHE A 428 35.48 -14.57 -17.51
N GLU A 429 35.59 -15.46 -18.50
CA GLU A 429 35.30 -15.15 -19.90
C GLU A 429 33.82 -14.81 -20.08
N GLU A 430 32.94 -15.68 -19.62
CA GLU A 430 31.49 -15.47 -19.73
C GLU A 430 30.99 -14.24 -18.96
N LEU A 431 31.60 -13.96 -17.79
CA LEU A 431 31.30 -12.74 -17.03
C LEU A 431 31.68 -11.49 -17.84
N ASN A 432 32.86 -11.47 -18.44
CA ASN A 432 33.32 -10.35 -19.26
C ASN A 432 32.43 -10.16 -20.51
N GLU A 433 32.09 -11.25 -21.19
CA GLU A 433 31.20 -11.23 -22.37
C GLU A 433 29.78 -10.76 -22.04
N SER A 434 29.30 -11.00 -20.82
CA SER A 434 27.96 -10.56 -20.40
C SER A 434 27.78 -9.04 -20.35
N GLY A 435 28.88 -8.28 -20.28
CA GLY A 435 28.85 -6.83 -20.12
C GLY A 435 28.21 -6.38 -18.80
N ALA A 436 28.29 -7.21 -17.75
CA ALA A 436 27.82 -6.85 -16.42
C ALA A 436 28.59 -5.62 -15.89
N GLU A 437 27.88 -4.72 -15.22
CA GLU A 437 28.49 -3.55 -14.57
C GLU A 437 28.81 -3.83 -13.10
N TYR A 438 28.01 -4.68 -12.46
CA TYR A 438 28.16 -5.10 -11.06
C TYR A 438 28.10 -6.62 -10.98
N ILE A 439 28.75 -7.18 -9.96
CA ILE A 439 28.61 -8.60 -9.61
C ILE A 439 28.18 -8.73 -8.15
N ILE A 440 27.21 -9.60 -7.92
CA ILE A 440 26.73 -9.97 -6.59
C ILE A 440 27.28 -11.36 -6.27
N ILE A 441 27.95 -11.50 -5.12
CA ILE A 441 28.60 -12.73 -4.70
C ILE A 441 27.98 -13.22 -3.39
N ASP A 442 27.66 -14.51 -3.29
CA ASP A 442 27.43 -15.16 -2.00
C ASP A 442 28.36 -16.36 -1.81
N LEU A 443 28.90 -16.49 -0.59
CA LEU A 443 29.89 -17.52 -0.24
C LEU A 443 29.24 -18.82 0.27
N TYR A 444 27.96 -19.06 -0.04
CA TYR A 444 27.31 -20.33 0.31
C TYR A 444 28.10 -21.54 -0.20
N PRO A 445 28.56 -21.59 -1.47
CA PRO A 445 29.27 -22.76 -1.96
C PRO A 445 30.55 -23.02 -1.16
N ASP A 446 31.34 -21.99 -0.91
CA ASP A 446 32.58 -22.05 -0.13
C ASP A 446 32.35 -22.37 1.34
N ALA A 447 31.19 -22.03 1.92
CA ALA A 447 30.86 -22.33 3.31
C ALA A 447 30.21 -23.70 3.52
N THR A 448 29.63 -24.31 2.49
CA THR A 448 28.73 -25.48 2.66
C THR A 448 29.06 -26.69 1.80
N LEU A 449 29.66 -26.48 0.62
CA LEU A 449 29.91 -27.53 -0.36
C LEU A 449 31.37 -27.99 -0.33
N ASN A 450 31.60 -29.23 -0.76
CA ASN A 450 32.95 -29.77 -0.91
C ASN A 450 33.45 -29.53 -2.34
N GLN A 451 34.78 -29.57 -2.50
CA GLN A 451 35.45 -29.64 -3.78
C GLN A 451 35.91 -31.07 -4.04
N LEU A 452 35.94 -31.48 -5.31
CA LEU A 452 36.52 -32.75 -5.74
C LEU A 452 37.72 -32.47 -6.64
N THR A 453 38.78 -33.25 -6.44
CA THR A 453 39.92 -33.27 -7.38
C THR A 453 39.74 -34.46 -8.31
N LEU A 454 39.73 -34.18 -9.61
CA LEU A 454 39.63 -35.18 -10.65
C LEU A 454 40.98 -35.82 -10.96
N GLU A 455 40.97 -36.98 -11.63
CA GLU A 455 42.17 -37.74 -12.03
C GLU A 455 43.16 -36.90 -12.85
N ASN A 456 42.66 -35.92 -13.60
CA ASN A 456 43.47 -34.99 -14.38
C ASN A 456 43.87 -33.71 -13.61
N ASP A 457 43.72 -33.68 -12.29
CA ASP A 457 44.01 -32.53 -11.40
C ASP A 457 43.05 -31.34 -11.53
N SER A 458 41.99 -31.44 -12.33
CA SER A 458 40.92 -30.44 -12.32
C SER A 458 40.19 -30.44 -10.97
N VAL A 459 39.95 -29.26 -10.39
CA VAL A 459 39.18 -29.11 -9.16
C VAL A 459 37.76 -28.66 -9.51
N ILE A 460 36.73 -29.37 -9.07
CA ILE A 460 35.33 -29.07 -9.38
C ILE A 460 34.49 -28.91 -8.10
N THR A 461 33.35 -28.21 -8.16
CA THR A 461 32.46 -28.10 -7.01
C THR A 461 31.48 -29.27 -6.92
N TYR A 462 31.48 -29.99 -5.79
CA TYR A 462 30.51 -31.05 -5.53
C TYR A 462 29.18 -30.49 -5.01
N ASN A 463 28.35 -30.06 -5.96
CA ASN A 463 27.04 -29.48 -5.71
C ASN A 463 25.90 -30.46 -6.08
N TYR A 464 24.67 -30.00 -5.87
CA TYR A 464 23.49 -30.83 -6.13
C TYR A 464 23.22 -31.10 -7.62
N LEU A 465 23.79 -30.31 -8.52
CA LEU A 465 23.66 -30.49 -9.98
C LEU A 465 24.45 -31.69 -10.48
N ILE A 466 25.58 -32.00 -9.85
CA ILE A 466 26.46 -33.10 -10.29
C ILE A 466 26.41 -34.35 -9.42
N LYS A 467 25.96 -34.23 -8.16
CA LYS A 467 26.10 -35.30 -7.15
C LYS A 467 25.32 -36.60 -7.46
N GLU A 468 24.27 -36.53 -8.29
CA GLU A 468 23.40 -37.67 -8.57
C GLU A 468 23.93 -38.54 -9.72
N ASN A 469 24.94 -38.06 -10.46
CA ASN A 469 25.52 -38.79 -11.58
C ASN A 469 26.50 -39.86 -11.10
N VAL A 470 26.07 -41.13 -11.22
CA VAL A 470 26.85 -42.31 -10.82
C VAL A 470 28.19 -42.45 -11.55
N ASN A 471 28.37 -41.82 -12.72
CA ASN A 471 29.63 -41.89 -13.47
C ASN A 471 30.70 -40.96 -12.91
N LEU A 472 30.34 -39.95 -12.11
CA LEU A 472 31.29 -38.98 -11.53
C LEU A 472 32.41 -39.69 -10.76
N GLY A 473 32.06 -40.75 -10.02
CA GLY A 473 33.00 -41.53 -9.22
C GLY A 473 34.16 -42.16 -10.02
N ARG A 474 34.06 -42.28 -11.34
CA ARG A 474 35.13 -42.81 -12.20
C ARG A 474 36.23 -41.79 -12.50
N TYR A 475 35.98 -40.51 -12.24
CA TYR A 475 36.86 -39.40 -12.60
C TYR A 475 37.49 -38.73 -11.39
N VAL A 476 37.13 -39.11 -10.16
CA VAL A 476 37.61 -38.48 -8.93
C VAL A 476 38.83 -39.24 -8.37
N LYS A 477 39.91 -38.53 -8.04
CA LYS A 477 41.10 -39.12 -7.37
C LYS A 477 40.77 -39.70 -6.00
N GLY A 478 39.74 -39.15 -5.38
CA GLY A 478 39.22 -39.53 -4.08
C GLY A 478 38.09 -38.59 -3.67
N TRP A 479 37.29 -39.01 -2.70
CA TRP A 479 36.17 -38.21 -2.19
C TRP A 479 36.58 -37.14 -1.17
N GLY A 480 37.89 -36.98 -0.95
CA GLY A 480 38.49 -35.97 -0.08
C GLY A 480 38.39 -36.30 1.41
N ASP A 481 39.17 -35.56 2.19
CA ASP A 481 39.06 -35.50 3.65
C ASP A 481 37.95 -34.52 4.07
N GLU A 482 37.50 -34.59 5.32
CA GLU A 482 36.50 -33.65 5.83
C GLU A 482 37.05 -32.20 5.75
N LYS A 483 36.43 -31.38 4.89
CA LYS A 483 36.84 -29.99 4.56
C LYS A 483 37.21 -29.12 5.76
N PHE A 484 36.50 -29.33 6.88
CA PHE A 484 36.61 -28.53 8.10
C PHE A 484 37.40 -29.22 9.23
N SER A 485 38.10 -30.32 8.93
CA SER A 485 38.89 -31.07 9.92
C SER A 485 40.12 -30.29 10.43
N ASN A 486 40.66 -29.37 9.61
CA ASN A 486 41.72 -28.44 10.00
C ASN A 486 41.36 -27.03 9.51
N GLU A 487 40.81 -26.22 10.42
CA GLU A 487 40.33 -24.86 10.14
C GLU A 487 41.45 -23.94 9.62
N GLU A 488 42.65 -23.98 10.21
CA GLU A 488 43.78 -23.12 9.81
C GLU A 488 44.23 -23.41 8.37
N SER A 489 44.38 -24.70 8.02
CA SER A 489 44.72 -25.14 6.67
C SER A 489 43.63 -24.75 5.66
N PHE A 490 42.36 -24.94 6.02
CA PHE A 490 41.22 -24.55 5.20
C PHE A 490 41.20 -23.03 4.93
N ILE A 491 41.32 -22.20 5.96
CA ILE A 491 41.32 -20.73 5.83
C ILE A 491 42.50 -20.27 4.98
N SER A 492 43.70 -20.80 5.24
CA SER A 492 44.91 -20.42 4.49
C SER A 492 44.76 -20.73 2.99
N ARG A 493 44.29 -21.93 2.65
CA ARG A 493 44.00 -22.32 1.26
C ARG A 493 42.92 -21.45 0.63
N TRP A 494 41.82 -21.22 1.35
CA TRP A 494 40.73 -20.41 0.84
C TRP A 494 41.14 -18.95 0.59
N LEU A 495 41.90 -18.34 1.50
CA LEU A 495 42.38 -16.97 1.36
C LEU A 495 43.33 -16.83 0.16
N ASN A 496 44.22 -17.80 -0.06
CA ASN A 496 45.05 -17.84 -1.27
C ASN A 496 44.19 -17.88 -2.55
N ASN A 497 43.16 -18.73 -2.56
CA ASN A 497 42.24 -18.85 -3.69
C ASN A 497 41.41 -17.58 -3.91
N LEU A 498 40.97 -16.92 -2.83
CA LEU A 498 40.28 -15.64 -2.89
C LEU A 498 41.15 -14.58 -3.56
N ASN A 499 42.45 -14.52 -3.24
CA ASN A 499 43.35 -13.55 -3.86
C ASN A 499 43.47 -13.75 -5.37
N ILE A 500 43.69 -14.98 -5.81
CA ILE A 500 43.73 -15.31 -7.25
C ILE A 500 42.40 -14.96 -7.93
N PHE A 501 41.28 -15.26 -7.27
CA PHE A 501 39.95 -14.94 -7.77
C PHE A 501 39.72 -13.45 -7.92
N MET A 502 40.08 -12.65 -6.91
CA MET A 502 39.92 -11.20 -6.93
C MET A 502 40.86 -10.53 -7.93
N ASP A 503 42.07 -11.04 -8.12
CA ASP A 503 43.00 -10.57 -9.14
C ASP A 503 42.41 -10.76 -10.56
N LYS A 504 41.77 -11.90 -10.83
CA LYS A 504 41.07 -12.16 -12.10
C LYS A 504 39.78 -11.35 -12.21
N LEU A 505 38.97 -11.27 -11.15
CA LEU A 505 37.67 -10.60 -11.15
C LEU A 505 37.79 -9.09 -11.33
N THR A 506 38.75 -8.45 -10.66
CA THR A 506 38.91 -6.98 -10.68
C THR A 506 39.43 -6.43 -12.00
N GLN A 507 39.94 -7.29 -12.88
CA GLN A 507 40.22 -6.94 -14.28
C GLN A 507 38.95 -6.73 -15.10
N ILE A 508 37.82 -7.32 -14.67
CA ILE A 508 36.53 -7.26 -15.35
C ILE A 508 35.60 -6.28 -14.64
N ILE A 509 35.42 -6.46 -13.32
CA ILE A 509 34.53 -5.65 -12.47
C ILE A 509 35.34 -4.98 -11.37
N PRO A 510 35.43 -3.64 -11.32
CA PRO A 510 36.15 -2.93 -10.26
C PRO A 510 35.65 -3.32 -8.86
N GLU A 511 36.55 -3.34 -7.87
CA GLU A 511 36.25 -3.78 -6.49
C GLU A 511 35.01 -3.09 -5.89
N HIS A 512 34.87 -1.78 -6.09
CA HIS A 512 33.73 -0.99 -5.61
C HIS A 512 32.40 -1.25 -6.33
N LYS A 513 32.38 -2.12 -7.35
CA LYS A 513 31.18 -2.63 -8.04
C LYS A 513 30.92 -4.10 -7.75
N ILE A 514 31.70 -4.70 -6.86
CA ILE A 514 31.41 -6.01 -6.28
C ILE A 514 30.50 -5.80 -5.08
N ILE A 515 29.49 -6.65 -4.95
CA ILE A 515 28.54 -6.66 -3.84
C ILE A 515 28.58 -8.04 -3.18
N LEU A 516 29.06 -8.11 -1.95
CA LEU A 516 28.99 -9.33 -1.14
C LEU A 516 27.63 -9.41 -0.44
N ASN A 517 26.90 -10.49 -0.68
CA ASN A 517 25.70 -10.85 0.05
C ASN A 517 26.07 -11.73 1.25
N ARG A 518 25.90 -11.18 2.46
CA ARG A 518 26.07 -11.93 3.72
C ARG A 518 24.81 -12.75 4.01
N GLY A 519 24.63 -13.83 3.27
CA GLY A 519 23.52 -14.76 3.47
C GLY A 519 23.76 -15.71 4.65
N ARG A 520 22.69 -16.27 5.22
CA ARG A 520 22.80 -17.35 6.22
C ARG A 520 21.73 -18.40 5.96
N LEU A 521 22.03 -19.65 6.30
CA LEU A 521 21.02 -20.70 6.37
C LEU A 521 20.04 -20.39 7.50
N SER A 522 18.75 -20.49 7.20
CA SER A 522 17.72 -20.28 8.22
C SER A 522 17.73 -21.43 9.23
N LYS A 523 17.71 -21.07 10.51
CA LYS A 523 17.55 -22.03 11.60
C LYS A 523 16.09 -22.43 11.81
N TYR A 524 15.16 -21.59 11.34
CA TYR A 524 13.73 -21.68 11.64
C TYR A 524 12.86 -21.57 10.38
N TYR A 525 11.64 -22.07 10.46
CA TYR A 525 10.64 -21.97 9.40
C TYR A 525 9.23 -21.84 9.97
N TYR A 526 8.30 -21.37 9.15
CA TYR A 526 6.87 -21.33 9.49
C TYR A 526 6.15 -22.63 9.11
N GLU A 527 5.34 -23.16 10.02
CA GLU A 527 4.40 -24.25 9.79
C GLU A 527 3.12 -23.99 10.59
N ASP A 528 1.98 -23.88 9.91
CA ASP A 528 0.67 -23.61 10.52
C ASP A 528 0.64 -22.37 11.43
N ASN A 529 1.38 -21.32 11.05
CA ASN A 529 1.65 -20.08 11.81
C ASN A 529 2.54 -20.24 13.05
N ASP A 530 3.02 -21.45 13.34
CA ASP A 530 4.02 -21.69 14.37
C ASP A 530 5.44 -21.61 13.81
N VAL A 531 6.38 -21.14 14.63
CA VAL A 531 7.81 -21.14 14.29
C VAL A 531 8.43 -22.45 14.75
N LYS A 532 9.00 -23.21 13.82
CA LYS A 532 9.71 -24.46 14.10
C LYS A 532 11.18 -24.37 13.73
N GLN A 533 11.98 -25.23 14.36
CA GLN A 533 13.42 -25.34 14.11
C GLN A 533 13.70 -26.54 13.21
N PHE A 534 14.67 -26.42 12.30
CA PHE A 534 15.13 -27.55 11.50
C PHE A 534 15.85 -28.59 12.37
N GLY A 535 15.57 -29.88 12.15
CA GLY A 535 16.28 -30.98 12.84
C GLY A 535 17.78 -31.05 12.53
N THR A 536 18.23 -30.43 11.43
CA THR A 536 19.64 -30.33 11.03
C THR A 536 20.36 -29.11 11.62
N ILE A 537 19.91 -28.61 12.78
CA ILE A 537 20.41 -27.37 13.39
C ILE A 537 21.93 -27.34 13.60
N HIS A 538 22.55 -28.48 13.92
CA HIS A 538 24.00 -28.57 14.10
C HIS A 538 24.78 -28.31 12.80
N LEU A 539 24.31 -28.87 11.69
CA LEU A 539 24.87 -28.63 10.36
C LEU A 539 24.69 -27.16 9.94
N ILE A 540 23.49 -26.61 10.15
CA ILE A 540 23.16 -25.22 9.88
C ILE A 540 24.08 -24.27 10.66
N ASN A 541 24.28 -24.52 11.96
CA ASN A 541 25.15 -23.71 12.79
C ASN A 541 26.62 -23.77 12.34
N ARG A 542 27.15 -24.96 12.05
CA ARG A 542 28.52 -25.11 11.53
C ARG A 542 28.72 -24.36 10.23
N ASN A 543 27.80 -24.55 9.28
CA ASN A 543 27.88 -23.93 7.97
C ASN A 543 27.75 -22.40 8.05
N ASN A 544 26.86 -21.88 8.91
CA ASN A 544 26.74 -20.43 9.14
C ASN A 544 27.96 -19.83 9.82
N TYR A 545 28.62 -20.56 10.73
CA TYR A 545 29.87 -20.14 11.33
C TYR A 545 30.96 -19.95 10.27
N TYR A 546 31.17 -20.94 9.40
CA TYR A 546 32.14 -20.82 8.32
C TYR A 546 31.75 -19.74 7.32
N TRP A 547 30.48 -19.62 6.96
CA TRP A 547 30.04 -18.55 6.07
C TRP A 547 30.35 -17.17 6.64
N GLU A 548 30.08 -16.95 7.93
CA GLU A 548 30.40 -15.69 8.60
C GLU A 548 31.90 -15.41 8.64
N LEU A 549 32.70 -16.42 8.93
CA LEU A 549 34.15 -16.31 8.92
C LEU A 549 34.68 -15.90 7.54
N LEU A 550 34.21 -16.57 6.48
CA LEU A 550 34.64 -16.28 5.11
C LEU A 550 34.17 -14.90 4.64
N ASP A 551 32.95 -14.48 4.96
CA ASP A 551 32.47 -13.12 4.66
C ASP A 551 33.37 -12.07 5.32
N ASN A 552 33.72 -12.27 6.60
CA ASN A 552 34.56 -11.34 7.36
C ASN A 552 35.97 -11.24 6.75
N LEU A 553 36.57 -12.37 6.36
CA LEU A 553 37.86 -12.40 5.68
C LEU A 553 37.79 -11.69 4.32
N PHE A 554 36.72 -11.90 3.55
CA PHE A 554 36.53 -11.22 2.27
C PHE A 554 36.55 -9.70 2.46
N ILE A 555 35.70 -9.18 3.36
CA ILE A 555 35.58 -7.74 3.61
C ILE A 555 36.87 -7.13 4.16
N GLN A 556 37.57 -7.86 5.04
CA GLN A 556 38.84 -7.41 5.61
C GLN A 556 39.92 -7.22 4.53
N HIS A 557 40.00 -8.12 3.55
CA HIS A 557 41.01 -8.08 2.50
C HIS A 557 40.61 -7.18 1.31
N TYR A 558 39.31 -6.97 1.08
CA TYR A 558 38.77 -6.19 -0.03
C TYR A 558 37.78 -5.13 0.47
N PRO A 559 38.25 -4.06 1.14
CA PRO A 559 37.40 -3.13 1.87
C PRO A 559 36.57 -2.19 1.00
N LYS A 560 36.79 -2.13 -0.33
CA LYS A 560 35.93 -1.33 -1.22
C LYS A 560 34.71 -2.10 -1.71
N VAL A 561 34.63 -3.41 -1.46
CA VAL A 561 33.47 -4.23 -1.79
C VAL A 561 32.26 -3.72 -1.02
N ASN A 562 31.12 -3.58 -1.71
CA ASN A 562 29.87 -3.23 -1.05
C ASN A 562 29.30 -4.48 -0.36
N VAL A 563 28.56 -4.26 0.72
CA VAL A 563 28.01 -5.36 1.51
C VAL A 563 26.50 -5.18 1.63
N VAL A 564 25.77 -6.25 1.33
CA VAL A 564 24.39 -6.42 1.78
C VAL A 564 24.40 -7.37 2.96
N ASP A 565 24.04 -6.86 4.12
CA ASP A 565 23.87 -7.63 5.35
C ASP A 565 22.47 -7.38 5.91
N ILE A 566 21.63 -8.42 5.81
CA ILE A 566 20.27 -8.41 6.36
C ILE A 566 20.10 -9.53 7.40
N THR A 567 21.21 -10.01 7.97
CA THR A 567 21.19 -11.09 8.96
C THR A 567 20.60 -10.66 10.30
N ASP A 568 20.49 -9.36 10.55
CA ASP A 568 19.79 -8.76 11.69
C ASP A 568 18.25 -8.84 11.56
N LYS A 569 17.74 -9.17 10.36
CA LYS A 569 16.30 -9.25 10.09
C LYS A 569 15.74 -10.62 10.48
N PRO A 570 14.47 -10.68 10.93
CA PRO A 570 13.88 -11.90 11.52
C PRO A 570 13.38 -12.91 10.47
N TYR A 571 13.98 -12.93 9.27
CA TYR A 571 13.49 -13.75 8.17
C TYR A 571 13.66 -15.24 8.46
N LYS A 572 12.69 -16.04 7.98
CA LYS A 572 12.69 -17.50 8.17
C LYS A 572 12.43 -18.23 6.86
N SER A 573 12.70 -19.53 6.84
CA SER A 573 12.34 -20.37 5.69
C SER A 573 10.83 -20.54 5.57
N ASP A 574 10.35 -20.68 4.34
CA ASP A 574 8.93 -20.81 4.03
C ASP A 574 8.64 -22.12 3.30
N LYS A 575 7.64 -22.85 3.77
CA LYS A 575 7.17 -24.09 3.13
C LYS A 575 6.50 -23.84 1.78
N ASN A 576 5.96 -22.64 1.57
CA ASN A 576 5.33 -22.23 0.33
C ASN A 576 6.32 -21.69 -0.70
N TYR A 577 7.63 -21.83 -0.45
CA TYR A 577 8.65 -21.40 -1.39
C TYR A 577 8.48 -22.09 -2.75
N PRO A 578 8.49 -21.34 -3.89
CA PRO A 578 8.12 -21.90 -5.20
C PRO A 578 8.99 -23.05 -5.70
N PHE A 579 10.22 -23.18 -5.22
CA PHE A 579 11.20 -24.17 -5.69
C PHE A 579 11.52 -25.25 -4.64
N GLY A 580 10.60 -25.48 -3.70
CA GLY A 580 10.72 -26.51 -2.68
C GLY A 580 11.19 -25.98 -1.33
N PHE A 581 11.04 -26.80 -0.29
CA PHE A 581 11.30 -26.38 1.09
C PHE A 581 12.70 -26.78 1.56
N SER A 582 13.47 -25.82 2.05
CA SER A 582 14.78 -26.06 2.68
C SER A 582 15.19 -24.91 3.60
N TYR A 583 16.25 -25.11 4.39
CA TYR A 583 16.88 -24.05 5.19
C TYR A 583 17.53 -22.95 4.34
N SER A 584 17.57 -23.10 3.01
CA SER A 584 18.07 -22.08 2.08
C SER A 584 16.96 -21.23 1.45
N HIS A 585 15.70 -21.55 1.71
CA HIS A 585 14.56 -20.97 1.03
C HIS A 585 13.73 -20.09 1.98
N TYR A 586 14.16 -18.83 2.09
CA TYR A 586 13.49 -17.80 2.89
C TYR A 586 12.11 -17.43 2.38
N GLU A 587 11.33 -16.78 3.25
CA GLU A 587 10.08 -16.11 2.92
C GLU A 587 10.25 -14.96 1.90
N SER A 588 9.14 -14.59 1.25
CA SER A 588 9.11 -13.59 0.17
C SER A 588 9.79 -12.26 0.55
N ASP A 589 9.60 -11.79 1.79
CA ASP A 589 10.09 -10.49 2.23
C ASP A 589 11.61 -10.41 2.36
N TYR A 590 12.29 -11.55 2.51
CA TYR A 590 13.76 -11.61 2.44
C TYR A 590 14.26 -11.12 1.08
N TYR A 591 13.70 -11.62 -0.03
CA TYR A 591 14.16 -11.29 -1.38
C TYR A 591 13.83 -9.86 -1.79
N LYS A 592 12.70 -9.34 -1.31
CA LYS A 592 12.31 -7.93 -1.52
C LYS A 592 13.24 -6.99 -0.77
N THR A 593 13.60 -7.34 0.45
CA THR A 593 14.51 -6.54 1.28
C THR A 593 15.93 -6.60 0.74
N PHE A 594 16.42 -7.79 0.41
CA PHE A 594 17.71 -7.99 -0.24
C PHE A 594 17.83 -7.16 -1.52
N TYR A 595 16.84 -7.26 -2.43
CA TYR A 595 16.84 -6.46 -3.66
C TYR A 595 16.81 -4.95 -3.39
N SER A 596 16.05 -4.51 -2.37
CA SER A 596 16.02 -3.10 -1.98
C SER A 596 17.39 -2.59 -1.50
N GLU A 597 18.15 -3.39 -0.76
CA GLU A 597 19.52 -3.04 -0.37
C GLU A 597 20.47 -2.98 -1.58
N ILE A 598 20.33 -3.89 -2.56
CA ILE A 598 21.05 -3.80 -3.83
C ILE A 598 20.77 -2.46 -4.52
N ILE A 599 19.50 -2.06 -4.64
CA ILE A 599 19.13 -0.79 -5.28
C ILE A 599 19.73 0.42 -4.54
N LYS A 600 19.78 0.40 -3.20
CA LYS A 600 20.43 1.48 -2.43
C LYS A 600 21.92 1.60 -2.77
N ILE A 601 22.63 0.47 -2.86
CA ILE A 601 24.05 0.44 -3.24
C ILE A 601 24.24 0.98 -4.66
N LEU A 602 23.45 0.51 -5.62
CA LEU A 602 23.52 0.97 -7.01
C LEU A 602 23.25 2.48 -7.12
N TYR A 603 22.27 2.98 -6.36
CA TYR A 603 21.93 4.40 -6.34
C TYR A 603 23.04 5.26 -5.73
N LYS A 604 23.58 4.84 -4.58
CA LYS A 604 24.69 5.55 -3.92
C LYS A 604 25.93 5.63 -4.84
N ASN A 605 26.29 4.51 -5.45
CA ASN A 605 27.43 4.47 -6.37
C ASN A 605 27.23 5.34 -7.62
N LYS A 606 25.99 5.58 -8.06
CA LYS A 606 25.71 6.54 -9.14
C LYS A 606 25.89 8.00 -8.70
N LEU A 607 25.62 8.32 -7.44
CA LEU A 607 25.79 9.68 -6.90
C LEU A 607 27.25 10.01 -6.61
N ASP A 608 28.05 9.05 -6.15
CA ASP A 608 29.47 9.28 -5.81
C ASP A 608 30.39 9.43 -7.06
N ILE A 609 29.84 9.21 -8.27
CA ILE A 609 30.54 9.32 -9.56
C ILE A 609 30.11 10.60 -10.34
N GLY A 610 29.12 11.34 -9.85
CA GLY A 610 28.73 12.67 -10.36
C GLY A 610 29.32 13.79 -9.53
#